data_AF-A0A072U0D6-F1
#
_entry.id   AF-A0A072U0D6-F1
#
_cell.length_a   1.000
_cell.length_b   1.000
_cell.length_c   1.000
_cell.angle_alpha   90.00
_cell.angle_beta   90.00
_cell.angle_gamma   90.00
#
_symmetry.space_group_name_H-M   'P 1'
#
loop_
_entity.id
_entity.type
_entity.pdbx_description
1 polymer ?
#
loop_
_entity_poly.entity_id
_entity_poly.type
_entity_poly.pdbx_seq_one_letter_code
_entity_poly.pdbx_strand_id
1 'polypeptide(L)'
;MSSQTTLEENIVELHRYIDIDQTPQNSRPKIQRVPQYLRNRTKFEEHYTPKLVSIGPIHHDNPKLKIGEKYKLMWAAKYIKNTGRIKKDLHKKIVDNIDELKEKAKLHEPGQMNIKVDKLVLVMMDVLLLENQLPYIIIRGTGGGETFKRLAIWLDSKGKEQHSTVLITNELETSSKKEKEMVSKGKGEGEHSVSIPLPSESQSETPTHLFDLQRKLILNPSNSKIREYEASKEKWSKSPNESISIMTYRSIQDLRKVGIRLKSSMTRSPRDLDFSEGWLIAKLTLPEIVVDDSSATTYLNLIAYEMCPDFKNNYRICSFAAFMDSLIDHPEVVKLLRSKEILLNSLGSDEEIADLFKIIGTDLIPNTETYFRVRAKIDYHYRNKCKTWIVLGYYTYFSIAAFIALALTFIQTVFAIHPASNNGC
;
A
#
# COMPACT_ATOMS: atom_id res chain seq x y z
N MET A 1 -25.68 13.41 -41.93
CA MET A 1 -26.67 13.52 -40.83
C MET A 1 -26.31 12.73 -39.57
N SER A 2 -25.27 11.87 -39.54
CA SER A 2 -24.89 11.08 -38.33
C SER A 2 -23.93 11.78 -37.35
N SER A 3 -23.29 12.88 -37.76
CA SER A 3 -22.25 13.58 -36.99
C SER A 3 -22.76 14.79 -36.19
N GLN A 4 -23.97 15.28 -36.51
CA GLN A 4 -24.56 16.45 -35.87
C GLN A 4 -25.34 16.07 -34.61
N THR A 5 -26.01 14.92 -34.63
CA THR A 5 -26.73 14.33 -33.48
C THR A 5 -25.78 13.96 -32.34
N THR A 6 -24.60 13.45 -32.65
CA THR A 6 -23.56 13.12 -31.64
C THR A 6 -22.99 14.36 -30.97
N LEU A 7 -22.91 15.50 -31.68
CA LEU A 7 -22.40 16.75 -31.10
C LEU A 7 -23.42 17.37 -30.14
N GLU A 8 -24.70 17.37 -30.49
CA GLU A 8 -25.76 17.87 -29.61
C GLU A 8 -25.95 17.00 -28.36
N GLU A 9 -25.88 15.66 -28.51
CA GLU A 9 -25.88 14.72 -27.38
C GLU A 9 -24.70 14.99 -26.42
N ASN A 10 -23.49 15.19 -26.96
CA ASN A 10 -22.30 15.51 -26.17
C ASN A 10 -22.43 16.88 -25.46
N ILE A 11 -23.07 17.88 -26.09
CA ILE A 11 -23.29 19.21 -25.48
C ILE A 11 -24.30 19.11 -24.34
N VAL A 12 -25.40 18.36 -24.50
CA VAL A 12 -26.36 18.13 -23.42
C VAL A 12 -25.71 17.39 -22.25
N GLU A 13 -24.84 16.41 -22.54
CA GLU A 13 -24.10 15.70 -21.50
C GLU A 13 -23.08 16.62 -20.79
N LEU A 14 -22.40 17.51 -21.52
CA LEU A 14 -21.50 18.53 -20.95
C LEU A 14 -22.22 19.48 -19.98
N HIS A 15 -23.41 19.98 -20.34
CA HIS A 15 -24.20 20.82 -19.44
C HIS A 15 -24.59 20.07 -18.16
N ARG A 16 -24.88 18.77 -18.28
CA ARG A 16 -25.16 17.91 -17.12
C ARG A 16 -23.94 17.77 -16.20
N TYR A 17 -22.72 17.72 -16.74
CA TYR A 17 -21.48 17.67 -15.94
C TYR A 17 -21.18 19.01 -15.24
N ILE A 18 -21.50 20.14 -15.87
CA ILE A 18 -21.34 21.48 -15.29
C ILE A 18 -22.25 21.66 -14.05
N ASP A 19 -23.47 21.10 -14.10
CA ASP A 19 -24.41 21.15 -12.96
C ASP A 19 -24.02 20.21 -11.82
N ILE A 20 -23.31 19.10 -12.10
CA ILE A 20 -22.86 18.13 -11.08
C ILE A 20 -21.76 18.72 -10.19
N ASP A 21 -20.90 19.60 -10.71
CA ASP A 21 -19.81 20.22 -9.94
C ASP A 21 -20.33 21.19 -8.85
N GLN A 22 -21.63 21.53 -8.90
CA GLN A 22 -22.32 22.36 -7.91
C GLN A 22 -23.06 21.55 -6.81
N THR A 23 -23.09 20.21 -6.91
CA THR A 23 -23.74 19.38 -5.88
C THR A 23 -22.88 19.35 -4.60
N PRO A 24 -23.44 19.60 -3.40
CA PRO A 24 -22.69 19.52 -2.17
C PRO A 24 -22.05 18.14 -2.00
N GLN A 25 -20.79 18.13 -1.58
CA GLN A 25 -19.94 16.96 -1.38
C GLN A 25 -20.37 16.05 -0.20
N ASN A 26 -21.67 15.99 0.09
CA ASN A 26 -22.28 15.10 1.08
C ASN A 26 -22.94 13.91 0.34
N SER A 27 -22.15 13.12 -0.36
CA SER A 27 -22.68 11.93 -1.05
C SER A 27 -22.50 10.70 -0.17
N ARG A 28 -23.62 10.00 0.07
CA ARG A 28 -23.73 8.75 0.83
C ARG A 28 -22.57 7.78 0.51
N PRO A 29 -22.13 6.91 1.44
CA PRO A 29 -21.09 5.93 1.15
C PRO A 29 -21.48 5.08 -0.07
N LYS A 30 -20.74 5.21 -1.17
CA LYS A 30 -20.95 4.39 -2.37
C LYS A 30 -20.03 3.18 -2.29
N ILE A 31 -20.56 2.01 -2.66
CA ILE A 31 -19.71 0.86 -2.98
C ILE A 31 -19.02 1.23 -4.29
N GLN A 32 -17.69 1.34 -4.26
CA GLN A 32 -16.92 1.77 -5.42
C GLN A 32 -16.62 0.58 -6.31
N ARG A 33 -16.77 0.78 -7.62
CA ARG A 33 -16.12 -0.09 -8.61
C ARG A 33 -14.71 0.43 -8.84
N VAL A 34 -13.76 -0.47 -9.10
CA VAL A 34 -12.41 -0.06 -9.50
C VAL A 34 -12.50 0.67 -10.83
N PRO A 35 -11.85 1.85 -10.99
CA PRO A 35 -11.81 2.54 -12.27
C PRO A 35 -11.38 1.63 -13.42
N GLN A 36 -12.10 1.67 -14.54
CA GLN A 36 -11.94 0.69 -15.62
C GLN A 36 -10.51 0.66 -16.19
N TYR A 37 -9.83 1.81 -16.23
CA TYR A 37 -8.45 1.93 -16.69
C TYR A 37 -7.41 1.29 -15.74
N LEU A 38 -7.75 1.09 -14.46
CA LEU A 38 -6.95 0.29 -13.52
C LEU A 38 -7.29 -1.19 -13.67
N ARG A 39 -8.60 -1.50 -13.75
CA ARG A 39 -9.10 -2.88 -13.83
C ARG A 39 -8.65 -3.63 -15.08
N ASN A 40 -8.63 -2.95 -16.23
CA ASN A 40 -8.33 -3.56 -17.54
C ASN A 40 -6.82 -3.79 -17.79
N ARG A 41 -5.95 -3.45 -16.84
CA ARG A 41 -4.52 -3.68 -16.97
C ARG A 41 -4.24 -5.19 -16.95
N THR A 42 -3.25 -5.60 -17.73
CA THR A 42 -2.85 -7.00 -17.83
C THR A 42 -2.47 -7.53 -16.44
N LYS A 43 -3.08 -8.65 -16.02
CA LYS A 43 -2.92 -9.29 -14.69
C LYS A 43 -3.55 -8.54 -13.50
N PHE A 44 -4.27 -7.43 -13.70
CA PHE A 44 -4.81 -6.67 -12.56
C PHE A 44 -6.21 -7.12 -12.13
N GLU A 45 -7.01 -7.64 -13.07
CA GLU A 45 -8.41 -8.02 -12.80
C GLU A 45 -8.57 -9.01 -11.63
N GLU A 46 -7.64 -9.97 -11.50
CA GLU A 46 -7.66 -10.98 -10.44
C GLU A 46 -7.45 -10.40 -9.04
N HIS A 47 -6.81 -9.22 -8.94
CA HIS A 47 -6.59 -8.52 -7.68
C HIS A 47 -7.82 -7.72 -7.22
N TYR A 48 -8.82 -7.55 -8.07
CA TYR A 48 -10.05 -6.82 -7.75
C TYR A 48 -11.28 -7.72 -7.66
N THR A 49 -11.14 -8.99 -8.05
CA THR A 49 -12.26 -9.93 -8.16
C THR A 49 -12.25 -10.89 -6.97
N PRO A 50 -13.38 -11.04 -6.25
CA PRO A 50 -13.48 -11.98 -5.13
C PRO A 50 -13.25 -13.42 -5.58
N LYS A 51 -12.65 -14.21 -4.70
CA LYS A 51 -12.26 -15.60 -4.93
C LYS A 51 -13.29 -16.59 -4.41
N LEU A 52 -14.07 -16.22 -3.39
CA LEU A 52 -14.98 -17.13 -2.69
C LEU A 52 -16.36 -16.53 -2.41
N VAL A 53 -16.45 -15.29 -1.93
CA VAL A 53 -17.72 -14.66 -1.53
C VAL A 53 -17.88 -13.26 -2.12
N SER A 54 -19.01 -13.04 -2.80
CA SER A 54 -19.42 -11.69 -3.17
C SER A 54 -20.22 -11.02 -2.04
N ILE A 55 -19.81 -9.82 -1.67
CA ILE A 55 -20.44 -8.94 -0.68
C ILE A 55 -20.75 -7.62 -1.38
N GLY A 56 -21.91 -7.58 -2.03
CA GLY A 56 -22.39 -6.39 -2.73
C GLY A 56 -22.95 -6.70 -4.12
N PRO A 57 -23.38 -5.67 -4.85
CA PRO A 57 -24.04 -5.84 -6.15
C PRO A 57 -23.09 -6.12 -7.31
N ILE A 58 -21.79 -5.80 -7.19
CA ILE A 58 -20.86 -5.79 -8.32
C ILE A 58 -20.55 -7.20 -8.86
N HIS A 59 -20.41 -8.17 -7.96
CA HIS A 59 -20.14 -9.58 -8.32
C HIS A 59 -21.33 -10.50 -7.96
N HIS A 60 -22.52 -9.92 -7.80
CA HIS A 60 -23.75 -10.67 -7.53
C HIS A 60 -24.01 -11.70 -8.65
N ASP A 61 -24.54 -12.87 -8.28
CA ASP A 61 -24.83 -14.00 -9.17
C ASP A 61 -23.64 -14.55 -9.99
N ASN A 62 -22.40 -14.13 -9.69
CA ASN A 62 -21.23 -14.67 -10.39
C ASN A 62 -21.17 -16.21 -10.18
N PRO A 63 -21.24 -17.02 -11.26
CA PRO A 63 -21.26 -18.47 -11.13
C PRO A 63 -20.05 -19.06 -10.40
N LYS A 64 -18.91 -18.36 -10.42
CA LYS A 64 -17.68 -18.76 -9.71
C LYS A 64 -17.79 -18.63 -8.18
N LEU A 65 -18.76 -17.85 -7.68
CA LEU A 65 -18.92 -17.51 -6.26
C LEU A 65 -20.13 -18.18 -5.60
N LYS A 66 -20.80 -19.12 -6.29
CA LYS A 66 -21.99 -19.83 -5.78
C LYS A 66 -21.77 -20.49 -4.42
N ILE A 67 -20.55 -20.94 -4.13
CA ILE A 67 -20.21 -21.52 -2.82
C ILE A 67 -20.27 -20.47 -1.71
N GLY A 68 -19.89 -19.22 -1.98
CA GLY A 68 -19.98 -18.09 -1.07
C GLY A 68 -21.42 -17.72 -0.73
N GLU A 69 -22.34 -17.84 -1.69
CA GLU A 69 -23.78 -17.62 -1.45
C GLU A 69 -24.33 -18.57 -0.38
N LYS A 70 -23.90 -19.84 -0.41
CA LYS A 70 -24.26 -20.82 0.63
C LYS A 70 -23.74 -20.39 2.01
N TYR A 71 -22.50 -19.90 2.10
CA TYR A 71 -21.95 -19.42 3.38
C TYR A 71 -22.65 -18.16 3.89
N LYS A 72 -23.00 -17.22 3.01
CA LYS A 72 -23.79 -16.02 3.39
C LYS A 72 -25.11 -16.39 4.04
N LEU A 73 -25.86 -17.34 3.44
CA LEU A 73 -27.11 -17.84 4.01
C LEU A 73 -26.91 -18.48 5.39
N MET A 74 -25.89 -19.33 5.52
CA MET A 74 -25.59 -20.00 6.79
C MET A 74 -25.16 -19.00 7.89
N TRP A 75 -24.36 -17.98 7.55
CA TRP A 75 -23.96 -16.92 8.49
C TRP A 75 -25.14 -16.03 8.89
N ALA A 76 -25.99 -15.65 7.94
CA ALA A 76 -27.20 -14.88 8.22
C ALA A 76 -28.12 -15.65 9.18
N ALA A 77 -28.36 -16.93 8.92
CA ALA A 77 -29.10 -17.82 9.79
C ALA A 77 -28.52 -17.88 11.22
N LYS A 78 -27.19 -18.08 11.33
CA LYS A 78 -26.50 -18.12 12.62
C LYS A 78 -26.57 -16.78 13.37
N TYR A 79 -26.41 -15.66 12.66
CA TYR A 79 -26.51 -14.32 13.24
C TYR A 79 -27.91 -14.04 13.79
N ILE A 80 -28.96 -14.38 13.03
CA ILE A 80 -30.36 -14.23 13.46
C ILE A 80 -30.61 -15.07 14.72
N LYS A 81 -30.18 -16.34 14.70
CA LYS A 81 -30.32 -17.26 15.84
C LYS A 81 -29.62 -16.74 17.10
N ASN A 82 -28.40 -16.22 16.96
CA ASN A 82 -27.57 -15.81 18.10
C ASN A 82 -27.96 -14.45 18.68
N THR A 83 -28.37 -13.50 17.84
CA THR A 83 -28.59 -12.12 18.29
C THR A 83 -30.05 -11.81 18.60
N GLY A 84 -31.00 -12.55 18.03
CA GLY A 84 -32.43 -12.19 18.06
C GLY A 84 -32.74 -10.81 17.45
N ARG A 85 -31.74 -10.12 16.88
CA ARG A 85 -31.85 -8.75 16.36
C ARG A 85 -32.17 -8.80 14.88
N ILE A 86 -33.43 -8.55 14.56
CA ILE A 86 -33.87 -8.26 13.21
C ILE A 86 -34.23 -6.77 13.17
N LYS A 87 -33.39 -5.93 12.54
CA LYS A 87 -33.71 -4.48 12.38
C LYS A 87 -35.06 -4.35 11.67
N LYS A 88 -35.98 -3.52 12.18
CA LYS A 88 -37.36 -3.32 11.64
C LYS A 88 -37.42 -3.09 10.10
N ASP A 89 -36.42 -2.44 9.50
CA ASP A 89 -36.38 -2.23 8.04
C ASP A 89 -35.84 -3.43 7.26
N LEU A 90 -34.89 -4.16 7.85
CA LEU A 90 -34.44 -5.45 7.33
C LEU A 90 -35.56 -6.50 7.46
N HIS A 91 -36.39 -6.35 8.50
CA HIS A 91 -37.55 -7.17 8.81
C HIS A 91 -38.52 -7.22 7.65
N LYS A 92 -38.85 -6.14 6.93
CA LYS A 92 -39.85 -6.23 5.85
C LYS A 92 -39.39 -7.10 4.68
N LYS A 93 -38.21 -6.81 4.11
CA LYS A 93 -37.66 -7.58 2.97
C LYS A 93 -37.17 -8.98 3.34
N ILE A 94 -36.67 -9.19 4.56
CA ILE A 94 -36.29 -10.52 5.04
C ILE A 94 -37.53 -11.31 5.43
N VAL A 95 -38.54 -10.73 6.10
CA VAL A 95 -39.81 -11.42 6.43
C VAL A 95 -40.56 -11.85 5.19
N ASP A 96 -40.63 -11.01 4.16
CA ASP A 96 -41.27 -11.37 2.88
C ASP A 96 -40.59 -12.59 2.21
N ASN A 97 -39.32 -12.88 2.54
CA ASN A 97 -38.55 -14.01 2.02
C ASN A 97 -38.07 -14.97 3.11
N ILE A 98 -38.61 -14.89 4.34
CA ILE A 98 -37.97 -15.55 5.50
C ILE A 98 -38.16 -17.05 5.45
N ASP A 99 -39.27 -17.51 4.89
CA ASP A 99 -39.56 -18.94 4.75
C ASP A 99 -38.70 -19.55 3.64
N GLU A 100 -38.48 -18.83 2.53
CA GLU A 100 -37.52 -19.23 1.49
C GLU A 100 -36.07 -19.24 2.03
N LEU A 101 -35.70 -18.26 2.86
CA LEU A 101 -34.39 -18.23 3.53
C LEU A 101 -34.24 -19.35 4.56
N LYS A 102 -35.29 -19.67 5.33
CA LYS A 102 -35.31 -20.79 6.28
C LYS A 102 -35.14 -22.13 5.58
N GLU A 103 -35.80 -22.30 4.44
CA GLU A 103 -35.71 -23.49 3.61
C GLU A 103 -34.32 -23.60 2.97
N LYS A 104 -33.85 -22.56 2.25
CA LYS A 104 -32.52 -22.55 1.59
C LYS A 104 -31.36 -22.66 2.56
N ALA A 105 -31.45 -22.02 3.73
CA ALA A 105 -30.42 -22.08 4.77
C ALA A 105 -30.57 -23.30 5.69
N LYS A 106 -31.62 -24.12 5.53
CA LYS A 106 -31.96 -25.25 6.42
C LYS A 106 -31.92 -24.85 7.91
N LEU A 107 -32.58 -23.75 8.25
CA LEU A 107 -32.54 -23.16 9.61
C LEU A 107 -33.06 -24.11 10.71
N HIS A 108 -33.87 -25.10 10.34
CA HIS A 108 -34.41 -26.14 11.24
C HIS A 108 -33.40 -27.27 11.55
N GLU A 109 -32.40 -27.45 10.69
CA GLU A 109 -31.27 -28.38 10.86
C GLU A 109 -29.97 -27.62 10.55
N PRO A 110 -29.52 -26.71 11.42
CA PRO A 110 -28.29 -25.97 11.18
C PRO A 110 -27.11 -26.94 11.25
N GLY A 111 -26.74 -27.51 10.10
CA GLY A 111 -25.57 -28.37 9.98
C GLY A 111 -24.34 -27.65 10.54
N GLN A 112 -23.41 -28.40 11.13
CA GLN A 112 -22.16 -27.82 11.59
C GLN A 112 -21.48 -27.10 10.42
N MET A 113 -21.16 -25.82 10.65
CA MET A 113 -20.49 -24.97 9.67
C MET A 113 -19.01 -25.37 9.62
N ASN A 114 -18.72 -26.46 8.92
CA ASN A 114 -17.37 -26.99 8.71
C ASN A 114 -16.67 -26.21 7.60
N ILE A 115 -16.47 -24.91 7.82
CA ILE A 115 -15.63 -24.08 6.95
C ILE A 115 -14.18 -24.39 7.33
N LYS A 116 -13.41 -24.89 6.37
CA LYS A 116 -11.98 -25.09 6.57
C LYS A 116 -11.26 -23.74 6.66
N VAL A 117 -10.17 -23.69 7.43
CA VAL A 117 -9.38 -22.47 7.69
C VAL A 117 -8.93 -21.80 6.39
N ASP A 118 -8.51 -22.56 5.38
CA ASP A 118 -8.11 -22.04 4.05
C ASP A 118 -9.23 -21.22 3.37
N LYS A 119 -10.49 -21.65 3.52
CA LYS A 119 -11.63 -20.91 2.98
C LYS A 119 -11.93 -19.65 3.77
N LEU A 120 -11.66 -19.64 5.09
CA LEU A 120 -11.83 -18.44 5.90
C LEU A 120 -10.83 -17.35 5.49
N VAL A 121 -9.60 -17.73 5.16
CA VAL A 121 -8.59 -16.79 4.62
C VAL A 121 -9.10 -16.12 3.34
N LEU A 122 -9.66 -16.89 2.41
CA LEU A 122 -10.23 -16.35 1.18
C LEU A 122 -11.40 -15.39 1.44
N VAL A 123 -12.27 -15.69 2.40
CA VAL A 123 -13.35 -14.78 2.81
C VAL A 123 -12.79 -13.47 3.35
N MET A 124 -11.76 -13.54 4.21
CA MET A 124 -11.14 -12.34 4.78
C MET A 124 -10.45 -11.49 3.71
N MET A 125 -9.82 -12.12 2.71
CA MET A 125 -9.26 -11.41 1.56
C MET A 125 -10.35 -10.77 0.70
N ASP A 126 -11.46 -11.47 0.46
CA ASP A 126 -12.59 -10.95 -0.31
C ASP A 126 -13.28 -9.78 0.38
N VAL A 127 -13.33 -9.79 1.72
CA VAL A 127 -13.80 -8.65 2.53
C VAL A 127 -12.87 -7.44 2.38
N LEU A 128 -11.65 -7.59 1.87
CA LEU A 128 -10.69 -6.53 1.55
C LEU A 128 -10.53 -6.27 0.05
N LEU A 129 -11.61 -6.33 -0.72
CA LEU A 129 -11.59 -5.90 -2.13
C LEU A 129 -12.50 -4.70 -2.32
N LEU A 130 -12.07 -3.68 -3.06
CA LEU A 130 -12.83 -2.43 -3.19
C LEU A 130 -14.23 -2.67 -3.75
N GLU A 131 -14.35 -3.60 -4.70
CA GLU A 131 -15.61 -3.98 -5.34
C GLU A 131 -16.51 -4.90 -4.49
N ASN A 132 -16.05 -5.30 -3.31
CA ASN A 132 -16.66 -6.35 -2.50
C ASN A 132 -16.88 -5.93 -1.04
N GLN A 133 -17.21 -4.66 -0.82
CA GLN A 133 -17.22 -4.04 0.50
C GLN A 133 -18.58 -3.61 0.96
N LEU A 134 -18.80 -3.76 2.26
CA LEU A 134 -19.90 -3.10 2.96
C LEU A 134 -19.46 -1.70 3.39
N PRO A 135 -20.33 -0.69 3.27
CA PRO A 135 -20.08 0.61 3.87
C PRO A 135 -19.70 0.47 5.34
N TYR A 136 -18.67 1.20 5.78
CA TYR A 136 -18.13 1.11 7.14
C TYR A 136 -19.21 1.26 8.22
N ILE A 137 -20.19 2.15 7.98
CA ILE A 137 -21.30 2.40 8.90
C ILE A 137 -22.19 1.17 9.14
N ILE A 138 -22.29 0.27 8.17
CA ILE A 138 -23.04 -0.99 8.30
C ILE A 138 -22.28 -1.94 9.23
N ILE A 139 -20.97 -2.09 9.04
CA ILE A 139 -20.10 -2.92 9.89
C ILE A 139 -20.11 -2.41 11.34
N ARG A 140 -20.08 -1.09 11.54
CA ARG A 140 -20.20 -0.48 12.87
C ARG A 140 -21.59 -0.70 13.48
N GLY A 141 -22.64 -0.58 12.67
CA GLY A 141 -24.05 -0.58 13.10
C GLY A 141 -24.67 -1.97 13.35
N THR A 142 -23.98 -3.07 13.04
CA THR A 142 -24.45 -4.45 13.34
C THR A 142 -24.18 -4.88 14.78
N GLY A 143 -23.72 -3.98 15.66
CA GLY A 143 -23.65 -4.23 17.10
C GLY A 143 -22.48 -5.13 17.56
N GLY A 144 -21.55 -5.46 16.67
CA GLY A 144 -20.35 -6.23 16.99
C GLY A 144 -19.18 -5.32 17.32
N GLY A 145 -19.21 -4.63 18.46
CA GLY A 145 -18.07 -3.81 18.91
C GLY A 145 -16.78 -4.63 19.00
N GLU A 146 -16.89 -5.88 19.42
CA GLU A 146 -15.79 -6.84 19.50
C GLU A 146 -15.33 -7.34 18.12
N THR A 147 -16.24 -7.70 17.23
CA THR A 147 -15.92 -8.05 15.83
C THR A 147 -15.21 -6.90 15.12
N PHE A 148 -15.64 -5.67 15.38
CA PHE A 148 -15.03 -4.46 14.85
C PHE A 148 -13.63 -4.23 15.41
N LYS A 149 -13.44 -4.35 16.74
CA LYS A 149 -12.12 -4.30 17.36
C LYS A 149 -11.19 -5.34 16.75
N ARG A 150 -11.65 -6.58 16.55
CA ARG A 150 -10.88 -7.66 15.91
C ARG A 150 -10.54 -7.36 14.46
N LEU A 151 -11.46 -6.78 13.69
CA LEU A 151 -11.19 -6.36 12.31
C LEU A 151 -10.14 -5.24 12.28
N ALA A 152 -10.23 -4.28 13.20
CA ALA A 152 -9.24 -3.21 13.34
C ALA A 152 -7.88 -3.75 13.79
N ILE A 153 -7.83 -4.69 14.75
CA ILE A 153 -6.63 -5.42 15.16
C ILE A 153 -6.04 -6.16 13.97
N TRP A 154 -6.86 -6.87 13.18
CA TRP A 154 -6.41 -7.61 12.00
C TRP A 154 -5.85 -6.68 10.91
N LEU A 155 -6.50 -5.54 10.66
CA LEU A 155 -5.99 -4.53 9.73
C LEU A 155 -4.68 -3.90 10.21
N ASP A 156 -4.58 -3.62 11.51
CA ASP A 156 -3.39 -3.07 12.15
C ASP A 156 -2.25 -4.10 12.19
N SER A 157 -2.55 -5.38 12.44
CA SER A 157 -1.57 -6.47 12.47
C SER A 157 -1.11 -6.88 11.08
N LYS A 158 -1.97 -6.78 10.05
CA LYS A 158 -1.56 -6.79 8.63
C LYS A 158 -0.56 -5.66 8.35
N GLY A 159 -0.74 -4.54 9.04
CA GLY A 159 0.23 -3.46 9.08
C GLY A 159 1.47 -3.75 9.93
N LYS A 160 1.48 -4.67 10.91
CA LYS A 160 2.51 -4.78 11.98
C LYS A 160 3.23 -6.14 12.20
N GLU A 161 2.81 -7.28 11.63
CA GLU A 161 3.44 -8.59 11.91
C GLU A 161 3.77 -9.47 10.69
N GLN A 162 4.79 -10.33 10.85
CA GLN A 162 5.38 -11.20 9.83
C GLN A 162 4.58 -12.49 9.52
N HIS A 163 3.53 -12.84 10.28
CA HIS A 163 2.81 -14.13 10.14
C HIS A 163 1.31 -14.07 10.52
N SER A 164 0.58 -13.02 10.13
CA SER A 164 -0.70 -12.67 10.79
C SER A 164 -1.93 -13.54 10.43
N THR A 165 -1.89 -14.35 9.36
CA THR A 165 -3.10 -15.11 8.98
C THR A 165 -3.40 -16.28 9.93
N VAL A 166 -2.37 -16.94 10.49
CA VAL A 166 -2.52 -18.14 11.33
C VAL A 166 -2.86 -17.81 12.80
N LEU A 167 -2.33 -16.70 13.32
CA LEU A 167 -2.60 -16.28 14.70
C LEU A 167 -4.06 -15.86 14.88
N ILE A 168 -4.62 -15.17 13.89
CA ILE A 168 -5.99 -14.64 13.98
C ILE A 168 -7.03 -15.76 13.82
N THR A 169 -6.72 -16.80 13.03
CA THR A 169 -7.58 -18.00 12.95
C THR A 169 -7.60 -18.77 14.28
N ASN A 170 -6.47 -18.87 14.98
CA ASN A 170 -6.41 -19.50 16.30
C ASN A 170 -7.17 -18.69 17.37
N GLU A 171 -7.13 -17.36 17.31
CA GLU A 171 -7.90 -16.48 18.20
C GLU A 171 -9.41 -16.52 17.92
N LEU A 172 -9.81 -16.66 16.65
CA LEU A 172 -11.21 -16.84 16.25
C LEU A 172 -11.75 -18.21 16.69
N GLU A 173 -10.96 -19.28 16.59
CA GLU A 173 -11.34 -20.62 17.05
C GLU A 173 -11.43 -20.72 18.58
N THR A 174 -10.46 -20.15 19.31
CA THR A 174 -10.46 -20.14 20.79
C THR A 174 -11.58 -19.27 21.36
N SER A 175 -11.93 -18.17 20.69
CA SER A 175 -13.07 -17.33 21.09
C SER A 175 -14.42 -17.99 20.82
N SER A 176 -14.57 -18.75 19.73
CA SER A 176 -15.82 -19.49 19.49
C SER A 176 -16.05 -20.61 20.52
N LYS A 177 -14.98 -21.11 21.15
CA LYS A 177 -15.07 -22.00 22.34
C LYS A 177 -15.48 -21.22 23.59
N LYS A 178 -14.89 -20.05 23.86
CA LYS A 178 -15.27 -19.18 25.01
C LYS A 178 -16.71 -18.64 24.93
N GLU A 179 -17.19 -18.31 23.73
CA GLU A 179 -18.56 -17.83 23.51
C GLU A 179 -19.61 -18.93 23.78
N LYS A 180 -19.25 -20.21 23.55
CA LYS A 180 -20.07 -21.36 23.95
C LYS A 180 -20.05 -21.60 25.46
N GLU A 181 -18.95 -21.30 26.15
CA GLU A 181 -18.84 -21.42 27.62
C GLU A 181 -19.56 -20.27 28.36
N MET A 182 -19.49 -19.03 27.87
CA MET A 182 -20.14 -17.87 28.49
C MET A 182 -21.68 -17.91 28.43
N VAL A 183 -22.27 -18.60 27.44
CA VAL A 183 -23.73 -18.83 27.40
C VAL A 183 -24.16 -19.88 28.44
N SER A 184 -23.22 -20.66 29.01
CA SER A 184 -23.51 -21.69 30.03
C SER A 184 -23.18 -21.29 31.47
N LYS A 185 -22.39 -20.23 31.70
CA LYS A 185 -22.06 -19.75 33.05
C LYS A 185 -21.99 -18.23 33.10
N GLY A 186 -22.97 -17.63 33.77
CA GLY A 186 -22.88 -16.27 34.24
C GLY A 186 -21.92 -16.17 35.43
N LYS A 187 -20.70 -15.69 35.21
CA LYS A 187 -19.93 -14.87 36.17
C LYS A 187 -18.66 -14.33 35.52
N GLY A 188 -18.35 -13.08 35.85
CA GLY A 188 -17.28 -12.29 35.25
C GLY A 188 -15.87 -12.64 35.69
N GLU A 189 -14.91 -12.17 34.91
CA GLU A 189 -13.76 -11.32 35.28
C GLU A 189 -12.60 -11.51 34.29
N GLY A 190 -11.88 -10.41 34.02
CA GLY A 190 -10.52 -10.40 33.48
C GLY A 190 -10.34 -9.99 32.01
N GLU A 191 -10.62 -8.74 31.66
CA GLU A 191 -10.20 -8.16 30.37
C GLU A 191 -8.70 -7.81 30.38
N HIS A 192 -7.86 -8.61 29.73
CA HIS A 192 -6.60 -8.11 29.16
C HIS A 192 -6.94 -7.30 27.91
N SER A 193 -7.16 -5.99 28.08
CA SER A 193 -7.39 -5.07 26.96
C SER A 193 -6.05 -4.63 26.36
N VAL A 194 -5.75 -5.11 25.15
CA VAL A 194 -4.72 -4.50 24.30
C VAL A 194 -5.31 -3.21 23.76
N SER A 195 -4.84 -2.07 24.27
CA SER A 195 -5.27 -0.74 23.84
C SER A 195 -4.58 -0.37 22.53
N ILE A 196 -5.22 -0.68 21.40
CA ILE A 196 -4.89 -0.04 20.13
C ILE A 196 -5.37 1.42 20.23
N PRO A 197 -4.53 2.43 19.94
CA PRO A 197 -5.00 3.79 19.73
C PRO A 197 -5.82 3.80 18.43
N LEU A 198 -7.09 3.45 18.54
CA LEU A 198 -8.10 3.87 17.57
C LEU A 198 -8.00 5.40 17.50
N PRO A 199 -8.09 6.01 16.31
CA PRO A 199 -8.02 7.46 16.17
C PRO A 199 -8.92 8.12 17.21
N SER A 200 -8.32 8.87 18.14
CA SER A 200 -9.03 9.52 19.23
C SER A 200 -10.13 10.39 18.65
N GLU A 201 -11.34 10.28 19.20
CA GLU A 201 -12.57 10.93 18.72
C GLU A 201 -12.50 12.48 18.70
N SER A 202 -11.39 13.08 19.10
CA SER A 202 -11.10 14.48 18.89
C SER A 202 -10.46 14.72 17.51
N GLN A 203 -11.30 15.03 16.52
CA GLN A 203 -10.99 15.74 15.26
C GLN A 203 -10.76 14.96 13.93
N SER A 204 -10.97 13.65 13.84
CA SER A 204 -10.97 12.96 12.52
C SER A 204 -12.33 12.39 12.15
N GLU A 205 -12.84 12.73 10.96
CA GLU A 205 -14.09 12.20 10.40
C GLU A 205 -14.12 10.66 10.45
N THR A 206 -15.24 10.10 10.91
CA THR A 206 -15.46 8.65 10.99
C THR A 206 -15.19 8.00 9.63
N PRO A 207 -14.45 6.88 9.55
CA PRO A 207 -14.12 6.28 8.27
C PRO A 207 -15.36 5.98 7.43
N THR A 208 -15.33 6.29 6.14
CA THR A 208 -16.46 6.01 5.24
C THR A 208 -16.43 4.57 4.74
N HIS A 209 -15.23 3.99 4.64
CA HIS A 209 -14.96 2.65 4.10
C HIS A 209 -13.88 1.93 4.93
N LEU A 210 -13.82 0.60 4.85
CA LEU A 210 -12.75 -0.20 5.43
C LEU A 210 -11.34 0.17 4.93
N PHE A 211 -11.17 0.57 3.66
CA PHE A 211 -9.93 1.09 3.11
C PHE A 211 -9.61 2.48 3.61
N ASP A 212 -10.60 3.31 3.95
CA ASP A 212 -10.34 4.55 4.66
C ASP A 212 -9.76 4.27 6.05
N LEU A 213 -10.34 3.30 6.79
CA LEU A 213 -9.79 2.86 8.07
C LEU A 213 -8.36 2.30 7.89
N GLN A 214 -8.16 1.35 6.98
CA GLN A 214 -6.87 0.72 6.73
C GLN A 214 -5.82 1.76 6.31
N ARG A 215 -6.16 2.67 5.41
CA ARG A 215 -5.30 3.78 4.99
C ARG A 215 -4.96 4.69 6.16
N LYS A 216 -5.95 5.06 7.00
CA LYS A 216 -5.72 5.86 8.22
C LYS A 216 -4.78 5.14 9.19
N LEU A 217 -4.90 3.83 9.35
CA LEU A 217 -3.98 3.02 10.18
C LEU A 217 -2.56 2.99 9.62
N ILE A 218 -2.40 2.74 8.31
CA ILE A 218 -1.09 2.76 7.63
C ILE A 218 -0.43 4.14 7.71
N LEU A 219 -1.22 5.19 7.57
CA LEU A 219 -0.75 6.58 7.59
C LEU A 219 -0.75 7.18 9.00
N ASN A 220 -1.09 6.42 10.05
CA ASN A 220 -1.19 6.98 11.39
C ASN A 220 0.19 7.49 11.82
N PRO A 221 0.35 8.79 12.12
CA PRO A 221 1.65 9.32 12.50
C PRO A 221 2.11 8.72 13.83
N SER A 222 3.39 8.37 13.91
CA SER A 222 4.05 8.30 15.22
C SER A 222 4.00 9.70 15.84
N ASN A 223 3.61 9.82 17.11
CA ASN A 223 3.38 11.09 17.83
C ASN A 223 4.53 12.11 17.76
N SER A 224 5.74 11.69 17.37
CA SER A 224 6.93 12.54 17.28
C SER A 224 7.02 13.45 16.05
N LYS A 225 6.25 13.24 14.96
CA LYS A 225 6.50 13.92 13.66
C LYS A 225 5.40 14.84 13.12
N ILE A 226 4.24 14.93 13.77
CA ILE A 226 3.15 15.81 13.33
C ILE A 226 3.61 17.28 13.32
N ARG A 227 4.34 17.71 14.36
CA ARG A 227 4.86 19.08 14.50
C ARG A 227 5.93 19.46 13.46
N GLU A 228 6.71 18.49 12.98
CA GLU A 228 7.81 18.75 12.04
C GLU A 228 7.30 18.91 10.60
N TYR A 229 6.25 18.16 10.23
CA TYR A 229 5.60 18.26 8.93
C TYR A 229 4.91 19.63 8.73
N GLU A 230 4.18 20.12 9.74
CA GLU A 230 3.48 21.41 9.69
C GLU A 230 4.47 22.59 9.70
N ALA A 231 5.49 22.57 10.57
CA ALA A 231 6.52 23.61 10.64
C ALA A 231 7.37 23.70 9.36
N SER A 232 7.55 22.58 8.67
CA SER A 232 8.32 22.55 7.43
C SER A 232 7.51 23.06 6.22
N LYS A 233 6.16 22.97 6.23
CA LYS A 233 5.28 23.44 5.15
C LYS A 233 5.39 24.97 4.94
N GLU A 234 5.60 25.73 6.01
CA GLU A 234 5.78 27.19 5.97
C GLU A 234 7.17 27.66 5.50
N LYS A 235 8.23 26.87 5.73
CA LYS A 235 9.61 27.32 5.48
C LYS A 235 10.06 27.28 4.02
N TRP A 236 9.39 26.53 3.14
CA TRP A 236 9.86 26.28 1.77
C TRP A 236 8.88 26.73 0.67
N SER A 237 7.78 27.40 1.03
CA SER A 237 6.82 28.01 0.08
C SER A 237 7.37 29.26 -0.65
N LYS A 238 8.69 29.51 -0.63
CA LYS A 238 9.34 30.70 -1.19
C LYS A 238 10.42 30.39 -2.24
N SER A 239 10.16 29.50 -3.19
CA SER A 239 10.91 29.52 -4.46
C SER A 239 9.98 29.19 -5.63
N PRO A 240 9.56 30.18 -6.44
CA PRO A 240 8.59 29.97 -7.53
C PRO A 240 9.18 29.33 -8.80
N ASN A 241 10.45 28.92 -8.83
CA ASN A 241 11.15 28.68 -10.10
C ASN A 241 11.99 27.39 -10.20
N GLU A 242 11.83 26.42 -9.31
CA GLU A 242 12.45 25.10 -9.50
C GLU A 242 11.54 24.22 -10.37
N SER A 243 11.82 24.19 -11.67
CA SER A 243 11.30 23.18 -12.60
C SER A 243 11.43 21.79 -11.96
N ILE A 244 10.35 20.99 -12.04
CA ILE A 244 10.32 19.58 -11.61
C ILE A 244 11.56 18.88 -12.18
N SER A 245 12.60 18.72 -11.35
CA SER A 245 13.84 18.07 -11.75
C SER A 245 13.48 16.62 -12.08
N ILE A 246 13.57 16.26 -13.36
CA ILE A 246 13.50 14.86 -13.80
C ILE A 246 14.60 14.13 -13.03
N MET A 247 14.22 13.16 -12.21
CA MET A 247 15.17 12.39 -11.41
C MET A 247 16.21 11.76 -12.34
N THR A 248 17.49 12.01 -12.06
CA THR A 248 18.58 11.58 -12.93
C THR A 248 19.21 10.24 -12.54
N TYR A 249 18.94 9.75 -11.33
CA TYR A 249 19.38 8.42 -10.88
C TYR A 249 18.44 7.34 -11.41
N ARG A 250 18.99 6.19 -11.81
CA ARG A 250 18.21 5.10 -12.42
C ARG A 250 17.96 3.91 -11.50
N SER A 251 18.77 3.75 -10.45
CA SER A 251 18.67 2.61 -9.53
C SER A 251 19.20 2.93 -8.13
N ILE A 252 18.86 2.09 -7.15
CA ILE A 252 19.45 2.16 -5.80
C ILE A 252 20.98 1.94 -5.82
N GLN A 253 21.48 1.22 -6.82
CA GLN A 253 22.91 0.96 -6.96
C GLN A 253 23.66 2.25 -7.31
N ASP A 254 23.07 3.10 -8.13
CA ASP A 254 23.63 4.43 -8.45
C ASP A 254 23.68 5.31 -7.21
N LEU A 255 22.65 5.26 -6.37
CA LEU A 255 22.63 5.98 -5.09
C LEU A 255 23.78 5.52 -4.18
N ARG A 256 24.07 4.21 -4.13
CA ARG A 256 25.17 3.67 -3.32
C ARG A 256 26.55 4.11 -3.83
N LYS A 257 26.76 4.20 -5.15
CA LYS A 257 28.03 4.67 -5.75
C LYS A 257 28.38 6.09 -5.31
N VAL A 258 27.38 6.94 -5.08
CA VAL A 258 27.57 8.32 -4.59
C VAL A 258 27.54 8.44 -3.06
N GLY A 259 27.62 7.32 -2.34
CA GLY A 259 27.70 7.31 -0.88
C GLY A 259 26.36 7.44 -0.15
N ILE A 260 25.22 7.20 -0.81
CA ILE A 260 23.92 7.11 -0.13
C ILE A 260 23.76 5.70 0.44
N ARG A 261 23.53 5.61 1.75
CA ARG A 261 23.27 4.35 2.47
C ARG A 261 21.81 4.25 2.83
N LEU A 262 21.27 3.04 2.77
CA LEU A 262 19.90 2.76 3.20
C LEU A 262 19.85 2.51 4.71
N LYS A 263 18.76 2.96 5.32
CA LYS A 263 18.45 2.77 6.74
C LYS A 263 16.96 2.48 6.90
N SER A 264 16.59 1.52 7.72
CA SER A 264 15.19 1.33 8.13
C SER A 264 14.78 2.38 9.16
N SER A 265 13.55 2.91 9.04
CA SER A 265 12.94 3.77 10.06
C SER A 265 12.47 2.99 11.28
N MET A 266 12.40 1.65 11.19
CA MET A 266 11.77 0.75 12.17
C MET A 266 10.27 1.00 12.36
N THR A 267 9.67 1.75 11.44
CA THR A 267 8.23 2.00 11.38
C THR A 267 7.72 1.58 10.01
N ARG A 268 6.42 1.34 9.89
CA ARG A 268 5.82 0.89 8.63
C ARG A 268 4.99 1.97 7.95
N SER A 269 5.04 3.19 8.48
CA SER A 269 4.30 4.30 7.89
C SER A 269 5.04 4.82 6.67
N PRO A 270 4.38 4.94 5.50
CA PRO A 270 4.93 5.65 4.35
C PRO A 270 5.36 7.10 4.67
N ARG A 271 4.92 7.67 5.79
CA ARG A 271 5.35 9.00 6.25
C ARG A 271 6.80 9.03 6.73
N ASP A 272 7.37 7.90 7.13
CA ASP A 272 8.71 7.79 7.71
C ASP A 272 9.80 7.57 6.66
N LEU A 273 9.61 8.20 5.51
CA LEU A 273 10.56 8.27 4.42
C LEU A 273 11.31 9.61 4.55
N ASP A 274 12.63 9.55 4.74
CA ASP A 274 13.45 10.75 4.95
C ASP A 274 14.85 10.61 4.34
N PHE A 275 15.51 11.75 4.09
CA PHE A 275 16.88 11.82 3.62
C PHE A 275 17.69 12.77 4.49
N SER A 276 18.74 12.22 5.11
CA SER A 276 19.70 12.99 5.89
C SER A 276 21.04 13.05 5.15
N GLU A 277 21.47 14.29 4.90
CA GLU A 277 22.76 14.56 4.28
C GLU A 277 23.88 14.49 5.32
N GLY A 278 25.00 13.92 4.91
CA GLY A 278 26.26 14.00 5.62
C GLY A 278 27.37 14.40 4.67
N TRP A 279 28.49 14.87 5.22
CA TRP A 279 29.61 15.42 4.43
C TRP A 279 30.14 14.45 3.35
N LEU A 280 30.30 13.17 3.70
CA LEU A 280 30.76 12.12 2.76
C LEU A 280 29.67 11.10 2.43
N ILE A 281 28.79 10.81 3.38
CA ILE A 281 27.81 9.73 3.32
C ILE A 281 26.45 10.34 3.63
N ALA A 282 25.48 10.11 2.76
CA ALA A 282 24.08 10.43 3.02
C ALA A 282 23.31 9.18 3.41
N LYS A 283 22.16 9.35 4.07
CA LYS A 283 21.29 8.24 4.49
C LYS A 283 19.88 8.44 3.95
N LEU A 284 19.41 7.47 3.16
CA LEU A 284 18.01 7.34 2.78
C LEU A 284 17.32 6.42 3.79
N THR A 285 16.44 7.00 4.59
CA THR A 285 15.64 6.28 5.58
C THR A 285 14.31 5.87 4.95
N LEU A 286 14.00 4.57 5.00
CA LEU A 286 12.80 3.98 4.42
C LEU A 286 11.98 3.28 5.51
N PRO A 287 10.64 3.27 5.40
CA PRO A 287 9.81 2.44 6.26
C PRO A 287 10.06 0.96 6.01
N GLU A 288 9.84 0.16 7.05
CA GLU A 288 9.76 -1.29 6.95
C GLU A 288 8.54 -1.70 6.11
N ILE A 289 8.74 -2.65 5.20
CA ILE A 289 7.73 -3.16 4.27
C ILE A 289 7.67 -4.67 4.43
N VAL A 290 6.49 -5.19 4.75
CA VAL A 290 6.23 -6.64 4.73
C VAL A 290 5.61 -6.99 3.38
N VAL A 291 6.16 -8.02 2.74
CA VAL A 291 5.67 -8.54 1.47
C VAL A 291 5.24 -9.99 1.65
N ASP A 292 3.95 -10.25 1.37
CA ASP A 292 3.29 -11.55 1.46
C ASP A 292 2.36 -11.78 0.24
N ASP A 293 1.74 -12.95 0.15
CA ASP A 293 0.80 -13.32 -0.95
C ASP A 293 -0.39 -12.35 -1.11
N SER A 294 -0.72 -11.57 -0.09
CA SER A 294 -1.82 -10.61 -0.11
C SER A 294 -1.39 -9.18 -0.48
N SER A 295 -0.09 -8.94 -0.63
CA SER A 295 0.47 -7.59 -0.76
C SER A 295 0.07 -6.91 -2.07
N ALA A 296 0.16 -7.61 -3.20
CA ALA A 296 -0.26 -7.06 -4.49
C ALA A 296 -1.74 -6.63 -4.47
N THR A 297 -2.63 -7.54 -4.03
CA THR A 297 -4.06 -7.26 -3.87
C THR A 297 -4.30 -6.07 -2.93
N THR A 298 -3.62 -6.02 -1.78
CA THR A 298 -3.81 -4.95 -0.79
C THR A 298 -3.39 -3.59 -1.34
N TYR A 299 -2.19 -3.48 -1.91
CA TYR A 299 -1.70 -2.22 -2.49
C TYR A 299 -2.56 -1.78 -3.68
N LEU A 300 -2.90 -2.68 -4.59
CA LEU A 300 -3.70 -2.35 -5.77
C LEU A 300 -5.10 -1.86 -5.39
N ASN A 301 -5.74 -2.44 -4.37
CA ASN A 301 -7.04 -1.97 -3.90
C ASN A 301 -6.96 -0.64 -3.11
N LEU A 302 -5.90 -0.43 -2.32
CA LEU A 302 -5.66 0.87 -1.66
C LEU A 302 -5.40 1.98 -2.68
N ILE A 303 -4.63 1.71 -3.73
CA ILE A 303 -4.36 2.64 -4.83
C ILE A 303 -5.64 2.91 -5.61
N ALA A 304 -6.41 1.87 -5.95
CA ALA A 304 -7.70 2.04 -6.61
C ALA A 304 -8.66 2.90 -5.77
N TYR A 305 -8.65 2.73 -4.45
CA TYR A 305 -9.42 3.56 -3.52
C TYR A 305 -8.95 5.02 -3.52
N GLU A 306 -7.63 5.29 -3.53
CA GLU A 306 -7.07 6.65 -3.70
C GLU A 306 -7.44 7.28 -5.05
N MET A 307 -7.70 6.47 -6.08
CA MET A 307 -8.07 6.93 -7.43
C MET A 307 -9.58 7.06 -7.66
N CYS A 308 -10.41 6.77 -6.65
CA CYS A 308 -11.84 6.99 -6.74
C CYS A 308 -12.16 8.50 -6.79
N PRO A 309 -12.99 8.97 -7.73
CA PRO A 309 -13.20 10.40 -7.98
C PRO A 309 -13.85 11.14 -6.80
N ASP A 310 -14.59 10.43 -5.95
CA ASP A 310 -15.28 10.99 -4.78
C ASP A 310 -14.44 10.91 -3.49
N PHE A 311 -13.22 10.37 -3.55
CA PHE A 311 -12.32 10.29 -2.40
C PHE A 311 -11.20 11.32 -2.49
N LYS A 312 -11.38 12.48 -1.83
CA LYS A 312 -10.32 13.50 -1.72
C LYS A 312 -9.18 13.01 -0.84
N ASN A 313 -8.00 12.88 -1.42
CA ASN A 313 -6.80 12.43 -0.71
C ASN A 313 -5.53 12.99 -1.37
N ASN A 314 -4.36 12.67 -0.82
CA ASN A 314 -3.05 13.14 -1.29
C ASN A 314 -2.24 12.08 -2.05
N TYR A 315 -2.88 10.99 -2.48
CA TYR A 315 -2.29 9.87 -3.22
C TYR A 315 -1.04 9.31 -2.55
N ARG A 316 -1.01 9.27 -1.20
CA ARG A 316 0.20 8.92 -0.43
C ARG A 316 0.61 7.47 -0.65
N ILE A 317 -0.35 6.55 -0.72
CA ILE A 317 -0.06 5.13 -0.95
C ILE A 317 0.45 4.94 -2.38
N CYS A 318 -0.23 5.52 -3.38
CA CYS A 318 0.20 5.53 -4.77
C CYS A 318 1.61 6.13 -4.94
N SER A 319 1.87 7.27 -4.32
CA SER A 319 3.16 7.96 -4.40
C SER A 319 4.29 7.18 -3.73
N PHE A 320 3.97 6.45 -2.65
CA PHE A 320 4.92 5.56 -2.00
C PHE A 320 5.23 4.34 -2.86
N ALA A 321 4.21 3.71 -3.44
CA ALA A 321 4.40 2.62 -4.39
C ALA A 321 5.29 3.02 -5.57
N ALA A 322 5.05 4.20 -6.16
CA ALA A 322 5.88 4.74 -7.23
C ALA A 322 7.32 5.09 -6.77
N PHE A 323 7.50 5.46 -5.50
CA PHE A 323 8.84 5.64 -4.93
C PHE A 323 9.57 4.31 -4.80
N MET A 324 8.91 3.28 -4.27
CA MET A 324 9.51 1.96 -4.12
C MET A 324 9.81 1.28 -5.46
N ASP A 325 8.91 1.38 -6.45
CA ASP A 325 9.14 0.89 -7.81
C ASP A 325 10.37 1.56 -8.45
N SER A 326 10.56 2.86 -8.23
CA SER A 326 11.77 3.57 -8.71
C SER A 326 13.08 3.12 -8.03
N LEU A 327 12.99 2.39 -6.92
CA LEU A 327 14.16 1.84 -6.21
C LEU A 327 14.40 0.36 -6.54
N ILE A 328 13.35 -0.44 -6.68
CA ILE A 328 13.40 -1.90 -6.83
C ILE A 328 13.30 -2.28 -8.31
N ASP A 329 14.43 -2.23 -9.02
CA ASP A 329 14.52 -2.59 -10.44
C ASP A 329 14.96 -4.05 -10.68
N HIS A 330 15.68 -4.65 -9.71
CA HIS A 330 16.26 -5.99 -9.81
C HIS A 330 16.23 -6.77 -8.47
N PRO A 331 16.27 -8.12 -8.50
CA PRO A 331 16.28 -8.97 -7.29
C PRO A 331 17.41 -8.64 -6.30
N GLU A 332 18.58 -8.23 -6.80
CA GLU A 332 19.70 -7.80 -5.95
C GLU A 332 19.37 -6.58 -5.08
N VAL A 333 18.44 -5.73 -5.52
CA VAL A 333 17.93 -4.62 -4.71
C VAL A 333 17.04 -5.13 -3.59
N VAL A 334 16.20 -6.13 -3.86
CA VAL A 334 15.36 -6.76 -2.83
C VAL A 334 16.25 -7.36 -1.73
N LYS A 335 17.29 -8.11 -2.13
CA LYS A 335 18.30 -8.66 -1.21
C LYS A 335 18.96 -7.58 -0.35
N LEU A 336 19.30 -6.46 -0.95
CA LEU A 336 19.85 -5.30 -0.25
C LEU A 336 18.87 -4.73 0.79
N LEU A 337 17.61 -4.51 0.41
CA LEU A 337 16.58 -3.99 1.32
C LEU A 337 16.32 -4.95 2.49
N ARG A 338 16.32 -6.26 2.23
CA ARG A 338 16.23 -7.30 3.26
C ARG A 338 17.40 -7.24 4.23
N SER A 339 18.63 -7.12 3.73
CA SER A 339 19.84 -6.99 4.58
C SER A 339 19.85 -5.76 5.50
N LYS A 340 18.94 -4.81 5.25
CA LYS A 340 18.80 -3.56 6.01
C LYS A 340 17.51 -3.53 6.85
N GLU A 341 16.79 -4.64 6.92
CA GLU A 341 15.52 -4.76 7.64
C GLU A 341 14.50 -3.70 7.17
N ILE A 342 14.60 -3.31 5.89
CA ILE A 342 13.63 -2.43 5.23
C ILE A 342 12.56 -3.28 4.57
N LEU A 343 12.92 -4.47 4.07
CA LEU A 343 11.98 -5.40 3.46
C LEU A 343 11.97 -6.71 4.23
N LEU A 344 10.79 -7.11 4.68
CA LEU A 344 10.52 -8.39 5.33
C LEU A 344 9.78 -9.28 4.33
N ASN A 345 10.38 -10.43 4.02
CA ASN A 345 9.91 -11.30 2.97
C ASN A 345 9.15 -12.49 3.56
N SER A 346 7.85 -12.56 3.24
CA SER A 346 6.94 -13.67 3.52
C SER A 346 6.20 -14.14 2.25
N LEU A 347 6.70 -13.78 1.05
CA LEU A 347 6.13 -14.16 -0.24
C LEU A 347 6.90 -15.34 -0.84
N GLY A 348 8.21 -15.21 -1.01
CA GLY A 348 8.99 -16.18 -1.77
C GLY A 348 10.41 -15.73 -2.09
N SER A 349 10.81 -15.85 -3.36
CA SER A 349 12.13 -15.44 -3.86
C SER A 349 12.29 -13.92 -3.98
N ASP A 350 13.53 -13.45 -4.12
CA ASP A 350 13.80 -12.02 -4.34
C ASP A 350 13.32 -11.58 -5.74
N GLU A 351 13.28 -12.51 -6.70
CA GLU A 351 12.70 -12.35 -8.03
C GLU A 351 11.20 -12.09 -7.98
N GLU A 352 10.45 -12.92 -7.24
CA GLU A 352 9.00 -12.76 -7.09
C GLU A 352 8.63 -11.42 -6.45
N ILE A 353 9.44 -10.92 -5.51
CA ILE A 353 9.24 -9.61 -4.92
C ILE A 353 9.50 -8.48 -5.93
N ALA A 354 10.57 -8.56 -6.71
CA ALA A 354 10.87 -7.56 -7.72
C ALA A 354 9.75 -7.50 -8.78
N ASP A 355 9.26 -8.66 -9.22
CA ASP A 355 8.12 -8.76 -10.14
C ASP A 355 6.82 -8.20 -9.52
N LEU A 356 6.58 -8.44 -8.23
CA LEU A 356 5.44 -7.88 -7.51
C LEU A 356 5.48 -6.34 -7.49
N PHE A 357 6.63 -5.73 -7.20
CA PHE A 357 6.75 -4.27 -7.21
C PHE A 357 6.58 -3.69 -8.60
N LYS A 358 7.08 -4.36 -9.63
CA LYS A 358 6.85 -3.97 -11.03
C LYS A 358 5.37 -4.01 -11.42
N ILE A 359 4.63 -5.01 -10.96
CA ILE A 359 3.17 -5.08 -11.14
C ILE A 359 2.53 -3.87 -10.46
N ILE A 360 2.82 -3.64 -9.17
CA ILE A 360 2.24 -2.52 -8.42
C ILE A 360 2.62 -1.15 -9.03
N GLY A 361 3.85 -1.02 -9.54
CA GLY A 361 4.41 0.19 -10.12
C GLY A 361 3.86 0.58 -11.50
N THR A 362 3.18 -0.36 -12.18
CA THR A 362 2.71 -0.15 -13.55
C THR A 362 1.62 0.92 -13.61
N ASP A 363 1.84 1.94 -14.46
CA ASP A 363 0.89 3.01 -14.78
C ASP A 363 0.34 3.74 -13.53
N LEU A 364 1.19 3.98 -12.52
CA LEU A 364 0.83 4.77 -11.35
C LEU A 364 0.73 6.26 -11.69
N ILE A 365 -0.18 6.96 -10.99
CA ILE A 365 -0.34 8.42 -11.07
C ILE A 365 -0.02 9.00 -9.69
N PRO A 366 1.27 9.11 -9.32
CA PRO A 366 1.66 9.64 -8.02
C PRO A 366 1.40 11.15 -7.94
N ASN A 367 1.21 11.65 -6.72
CA ASN A 367 1.17 13.09 -6.46
C ASN A 367 2.60 13.64 -6.46
N THR A 368 2.87 14.63 -7.32
CA THR A 368 4.20 15.21 -7.53
C THR A 368 4.76 15.95 -6.30
N GLU A 369 3.91 16.48 -5.43
CA GLU A 369 4.32 17.14 -4.19
C GLU A 369 4.72 16.12 -3.11
N THR A 370 4.16 14.93 -3.17
CA THR A 370 4.41 13.87 -2.20
C THR A 370 5.83 13.31 -2.36
N TYR A 371 6.60 13.36 -1.26
CA TYR A 371 8.04 13.05 -1.23
C TYR A 371 8.94 13.95 -2.09
N PHE A 372 8.42 15.06 -2.65
CA PHE A 372 9.19 15.99 -3.47
C PHE A 372 10.51 16.38 -2.80
N ARG A 373 10.45 16.76 -1.52
CA ARG A 373 11.64 17.17 -0.75
C ARG A 373 12.70 16.09 -0.64
N VAL A 374 12.28 14.84 -0.42
CA VAL A 374 13.23 13.73 -0.32
C VAL A 374 13.84 13.47 -1.69
N ARG A 375 13.03 13.43 -2.75
CA ARG A 375 13.53 13.28 -4.13
C ARG A 375 14.49 14.40 -4.52
N ALA A 376 14.18 15.65 -4.19
CA ALA A 376 15.02 16.81 -4.47
C ALA A 376 16.38 16.73 -3.75
N LYS A 377 16.39 16.37 -2.46
CA LYS A 377 17.65 16.17 -1.71
C LYS A 377 18.49 15.03 -2.28
N ILE A 378 17.85 13.91 -2.66
CA ILE A 378 18.55 12.79 -3.31
C ILE A 378 19.20 13.25 -4.62
N ASP A 379 18.46 13.94 -5.49
CA ASP A 379 18.97 14.43 -6.78
C ASP A 379 20.09 15.46 -6.60
N TYR A 380 19.95 16.37 -5.62
CA TYR A 380 20.97 17.34 -5.27
C TYR A 380 22.29 16.66 -4.83
N HIS A 381 22.22 15.74 -3.86
CA HIS A 381 23.39 14.99 -3.39
C HIS A 381 24.03 14.17 -4.51
N TYR A 382 23.20 13.48 -5.31
CA TYR A 382 23.66 12.66 -6.43
C TYR A 382 24.43 13.50 -7.45
N ARG A 383 23.85 14.61 -7.93
CA ARG A 383 24.49 15.50 -8.91
C ARG A 383 25.79 16.09 -8.38
N ASN A 384 25.81 16.54 -7.12
CA ASN A 384 27.00 17.14 -6.53
C ASN A 384 28.13 16.13 -6.38
N LYS A 385 27.86 14.94 -5.87
CA LYS A 385 28.88 13.90 -5.76
C LYS A 385 29.34 13.44 -7.15
N CYS A 386 28.44 13.15 -8.09
CA CYS A 386 28.83 12.80 -9.45
C CYS A 386 29.80 13.83 -10.07
N LYS A 387 29.50 15.13 -9.93
CA LYS A 387 30.41 16.19 -10.36
C LYS A 387 31.77 16.12 -9.65
N THR A 388 31.79 15.99 -8.31
CA THR A 388 33.04 15.85 -7.55
C THR A 388 33.87 14.65 -7.99
N TRP A 389 33.26 13.48 -8.21
CA TRP A 389 33.96 12.27 -8.63
C TRP A 389 34.50 12.37 -10.06
N ILE A 390 33.77 13.00 -10.98
CA ILE A 390 34.26 13.27 -12.34
C ILE A 390 35.48 14.19 -12.29
N VAL A 391 35.40 15.27 -11.52
CA VAL A 391 36.51 16.23 -11.36
C VAL A 391 37.73 15.55 -10.74
N LEU A 392 37.55 14.79 -9.65
CA LEU A 392 38.63 14.08 -8.99
C LEU A 392 39.29 13.05 -9.93
N GLY A 393 38.48 12.27 -10.65
CA GLY A 393 38.98 11.29 -11.63
C GLY A 393 39.81 11.92 -12.74
N TYR A 394 39.38 13.07 -13.27
CA TYR A 394 40.13 13.82 -14.27
C TYR A 394 41.51 14.26 -13.74
N TYR A 395 41.56 14.86 -12.55
CA TYR A 395 42.82 15.30 -11.96
C TYR A 395 43.75 14.14 -11.58
N THR A 396 43.22 13.03 -11.04
CA THR A 396 44.03 11.86 -10.71
C THR A 396 44.62 11.22 -11.97
N TYR A 397 43.81 11.04 -13.03
CA TYR A 397 44.30 10.49 -14.30
C TYR A 397 45.34 11.41 -14.95
N PHE A 398 45.08 12.72 -14.97
CA PHE A 398 46.04 13.72 -15.48
C PHE A 398 47.35 13.71 -14.69
N SER A 399 47.28 13.60 -13.35
CA SER A 399 48.47 13.54 -12.49
C SER A 399 49.30 12.26 -12.74
N ILE A 400 48.65 11.11 -12.89
CA ILE A 400 49.34 9.84 -13.22
C ILE A 400 49.99 9.94 -14.61
N ALA A 401 49.27 10.48 -15.60
CA ALA A 401 49.81 10.68 -16.95
C ALA A 401 51.02 11.63 -16.95
N ALA A 402 50.97 12.71 -16.17
CA ALA A 402 52.09 13.64 -16.01
C ALA A 402 53.30 12.98 -15.34
N PHE A 403 53.08 12.14 -14.32
CA PHE A 403 54.15 11.38 -13.67
C PHE A 403 54.83 10.39 -14.63
N ILE A 404 54.05 9.66 -15.43
CA ILE A 404 54.55 8.75 -16.46
C ILE A 404 55.35 9.53 -17.50
N ALA A 405 54.84 10.68 -17.97
CA ALA A 405 55.55 11.53 -18.92
C ALA A 405 56.90 12.02 -18.36
N LEU A 406 56.95 12.42 -17.09
CA LEU A 406 58.18 12.85 -16.42
C LEU A 406 59.19 11.71 -16.27
N ALA A 407 58.72 10.50 -15.93
CA ALA A 407 59.59 9.32 -15.86
C ALA A 407 60.19 8.99 -17.24
N LEU A 408 59.39 9.06 -18.31
CA LEU A 408 59.85 8.83 -19.68
C LEU A 408 60.87 9.89 -20.13
N THR A 409 60.65 11.17 -19.82
CA THR A 409 61.62 12.21 -20.14
C THR A 409 62.93 12.03 -19.36
N PHE A 410 62.87 11.64 -18.08
CA PHE A 410 64.07 11.32 -17.31
C PHE A 410 64.87 10.16 -17.93
N ILE A 411 64.19 9.06 -18.30
CA ILE A 411 64.83 7.93 -18.98
C ILE A 411 65.48 8.38 -20.29
N GLN A 412 64.77 9.18 -21.10
CA GLN A 412 65.31 9.74 -22.34
C GLN A 412 66.55 10.61 -22.09
N THR A 413 66.54 11.46 -21.06
CA THR A 413 67.68 12.29 -20.68
C THR A 413 68.88 11.45 -20.23
N VAL A 414 68.67 10.39 -19.44
CA VAL A 414 69.74 9.48 -19.02
C VAL A 414 70.40 8.80 -20.22
N PHE A 415 69.62 8.26 -21.17
CA PHE A 415 70.16 7.65 -22.38
C PHE A 415 70.86 8.65 -23.32
N ALA A 416 70.44 9.92 -23.32
CA ALA A 416 71.11 10.97 -24.09
C ALA A 416 72.46 11.40 -23.48
N ILE A 417 72.58 11.43 -22.15
CA ILE A 417 73.82 11.78 -21.43
C ILE A 417 74.81 10.60 -21.38
N HIS A 418 74.30 9.38 -21.24
CA HIS A 418 75.10 8.15 -21.26
C HIS A 418 74.76 7.32 -22.51
N PRO A 419 75.20 7.76 -23.71
CA PRO A 419 75.04 6.95 -24.90
C PRO A 419 75.75 5.61 -24.67
N ALA A 420 75.06 4.51 -24.95
CA ALA A 420 75.66 3.19 -24.86
C ALA A 420 76.94 3.19 -25.70
N SER A 421 78.08 2.87 -25.06
CA SER A 421 79.34 2.68 -25.79
C SER A 421 79.11 1.57 -26.80
N ASN A 422 79.08 1.93 -28.07
CA ASN A 422 78.98 1.00 -29.18
C ASN A 422 80.32 0.23 -29.22
N ASN A 423 80.42 -0.86 -28.46
CA ASN A 423 81.53 -1.80 -28.60
C ASN A 423 81.31 -2.61 -29.88
N GLY A 424 81.61 -1.97 -31.01
CA GLY A 424 81.76 -2.61 -32.31
C GLY A 424 83.24 -2.86 -32.60
N CYS A 425 83.71 -4.05 -32.26
CA CYS A 425 84.67 -4.86 -33.01
C CYS A 425 84.34 -6.33 -32.76
#